data_AF-A0A1U8IA57-F1
#
_entry.id   AF-A0A1U8IA57-F1
#
_cell.length_a   1.000
_cell.length_b   1.000
_cell.length_c   1.000
_cell.angle_alpha   90.00
_cell.angle_beta   90.00
_cell.angle_gamma   90.00
#
_symmetry.space_group_name_H-M   'P 1'
#
loop_
_entity.id
_entity.type
_entity.pdbx_description
1 polymer ?
#
loop_
_entity_poly.entity_id
_entity_poly.type
_entity_poly.pdbx_seq_one_letter_code
_entity_poly.pdbx_strand_id
1 'polypeptide(L)'
;MWKLRDIFYDAEDVIDDFKCEAVRKQVVNHPNITFKDVIGRDVDKENIIDLLMKPSEGLDVPVIPMIWICVSEEFDLTRLLKLMIHSINKGEQCDDSTVEALQTCLRSLLNDKKFLLVLDDVWNENQARWIELRDLLRSMGGLSQSKIIVTTRSLKVASIMSSIRPYELKVLPHEDCLILFTKWAFNDGDDRQYPNLMRIGEEIVKKCKGVPLVVRTLGSLLFMKTDESDRISVRDNEIWKLEHAENEILPVLKLSYNHLPSHLQRCFAVMSLYKKDSIYYSDKVIQFWMENGLLEHSKQKQEWVDVGGRYLNELLSRCVTKRV
;
A
#
# COMPACT_ATOMS: atom_id res chain seq x y z
N MET A 1 2.80 3.19 7.96
CA MET A 1 1.36 3.36 8.26
C MET A 1 0.69 3.12 6.93
N TRP A 2 0.18 1.91 6.72
CA TRP A 2 0.17 1.31 5.40
C TRP A 2 -1.25 0.95 5.02
N LYS A 3 -1.77 1.64 4.01
CA LYS A 3 -2.97 1.24 3.27
C LYS A 3 -2.68 -0.11 2.57
N LEU A 4 -3.66 -0.94 2.22
CA LEU A 4 -3.62 -2.09 1.29
C LEU A 4 -2.84 -1.65 0.07
N ARG A 5 -2.99 -0.41 -0.39
CA ARG A 5 -2.22 0.07 -1.55
C ARG A 5 -0.69 0.08 -1.28
N ASP A 6 -0.27 -0.28 -0.07
CA ASP A 6 1.09 -0.18 0.49
C ASP A 6 1.50 -1.48 1.21
N ILE A 7 0.54 -2.30 1.67
CA ILE A 7 0.76 -3.66 2.19
C ILE A 7 0.59 -4.70 1.07
N PHE A 8 -0.21 -4.38 0.07
CA PHE A 8 -0.54 -5.20 -1.08
C PHE A 8 -0.11 -4.45 -2.37
N TYR A 9 1.01 -4.84 -2.96
CA TYR A 9 0.94 -5.09 -4.41
C TYR A 9 0.00 -6.30 -4.69
N ASP A 10 -0.31 -7.10 -3.67
CA ASP A 10 -1.18 -8.29 -3.67
C ASP A 10 -2.66 -8.06 -4.02
N ALA A 11 -3.16 -6.82 -4.05
CA ALA A 11 -4.55 -6.50 -4.34
C ALA A 11 -4.60 -5.70 -5.63
N GLU A 12 -3.72 -4.72 -5.87
CA GLU A 12 -3.63 -4.08 -7.18
C GLU A 12 -3.28 -5.08 -8.29
N ASP A 13 -2.41 -6.08 -8.05
CA ASP A 13 -2.15 -7.16 -9.02
C ASP A 13 -3.25 -8.23 -9.06
N VAL A 14 -3.87 -8.61 -7.93
CA VAL A 14 -5.05 -9.51 -7.97
C VAL A 14 -6.22 -8.84 -8.65
N ILE A 15 -6.33 -7.51 -8.51
CA ILE A 15 -7.37 -6.67 -9.09
C ILE A 15 -7.03 -6.34 -10.54
N ASP A 16 -5.76 -6.12 -10.91
CA ASP A 16 -5.31 -5.99 -12.29
C ASP A 16 -5.31 -7.34 -13.01
N ASP A 17 -5.12 -8.45 -12.30
CA ASP A 17 -5.38 -9.81 -12.78
C ASP A 17 -6.89 -10.05 -12.87
N PHE A 18 -7.73 -9.58 -11.95
CA PHE A 18 -9.20 -9.60 -12.08
C PHE A 18 -9.65 -8.75 -13.29
N LYS A 19 -9.04 -7.58 -13.51
CA LYS A 19 -9.25 -6.77 -14.72
C LYS A 19 -8.75 -7.54 -15.94
N CYS A 20 -7.58 -8.17 -15.89
CA CYS A 20 -7.01 -8.95 -16.99
C CYS A 20 -7.75 -10.26 -17.25
N GLU A 21 -8.44 -10.86 -16.28
CA GLU A 21 -9.21 -12.09 -16.42
C GLU A 21 -10.63 -11.79 -16.93
N ALA A 22 -11.20 -10.67 -16.48
CA ALA A 22 -12.40 -10.07 -17.09
C ALA A 22 -12.14 -9.59 -18.53
N VAL A 23 -10.94 -9.07 -18.82
CA VAL A 23 -10.49 -8.65 -20.17
C VAL A 23 -10.01 -9.84 -21.01
N ARG A 24 -9.39 -10.88 -20.43
CA ARG A 24 -8.99 -12.13 -21.12
C ARG A 24 -10.17 -12.89 -21.69
N LYS A 25 -11.36 -12.76 -21.07
CA LYS A 25 -12.61 -13.31 -21.63
C LYS A 25 -13.17 -12.49 -22.80
N GLN A 26 -12.62 -11.31 -23.10
CA GLN A 26 -13.12 -10.44 -24.19
C GLN A 26 -12.09 -10.04 -25.25
N VAL A 27 -10.78 -10.14 -25.02
CA VAL A 27 -9.78 -9.67 -25.99
C VAL A 27 -8.68 -10.68 -26.23
N VAL A 28 -8.82 -11.39 -27.35
CA VAL A 28 -7.73 -11.99 -28.11
C VAL A 28 -6.78 -10.85 -28.55
N ASN A 29 -5.48 -11.02 -28.27
CA ASN A 29 -4.34 -10.23 -28.77
C ASN A 29 -4.12 -8.80 -28.23
N HIS A 30 -3.28 -8.68 -27.20
CA HIS A 30 -2.27 -7.62 -27.17
C HIS A 30 -1.00 -8.08 -26.43
N PRO A 31 0.20 -8.00 -27.04
CA PRO A 31 1.47 -8.23 -26.37
C PRO A 31 1.98 -6.92 -25.74
N ASN A 32 2.58 -7.00 -24.55
CA ASN A 32 3.35 -5.94 -23.85
C ASN A 32 2.69 -5.22 -22.66
N ILE A 33 2.18 -5.98 -21.68
CA ILE A 33 2.19 -5.53 -20.28
C ILE A 33 2.85 -6.64 -19.46
N THR A 34 4.09 -6.42 -19.02
CA THR A 34 4.84 -7.37 -18.18
C THR A 34 4.55 -7.10 -16.71
N PHE A 35 3.59 -7.85 -16.14
CA PHE A 35 3.26 -7.90 -14.72
C PHE A 35 4.32 -8.71 -13.95
N LYS A 36 5.41 -8.07 -13.49
CA LYS A 36 6.54 -8.75 -12.82
C LYS A 36 6.96 -8.10 -11.49
N ASP A 37 6.01 -7.64 -10.68
CA ASP A 37 6.36 -6.84 -9.49
C ASP A 37 6.03 -7.43 -8.11
N VAL A 38 5.28 -8.53 -8.02
CA VAL A 38 5.10 -9.28 -6.77
C VAL A 38 5.87 -10.57 -6.78
N ILE A 39 6.73 -10.74 -5.78
CA ILE A 39 7.56 -11.92 -5.60
C ILE A 39 7.00 -12.70 -4.41
N GLY A 40 6.62 -13.96 -4.61
CA GLY A 40 6.33 -14.92 -3.55
C GLY A 40 4.90 -14.97 -2.99
N ARG A 41 3.94 -14.25 -3.60
CA ARG A 41 2.54 -14.21 -3.14
C ARG A 41 1.55 -14.86 -4.10
N ASP A 42 2.03 -15.54 -5.14
CA ASP A 42 1.17 -16.05 -6.22
C ASP A 42 0.04 -16.96 -5.70
N VAL A 43 0.34 -17.82 -4.73
CA VAL A 43 -0.68 -18.69 -4.09
C VAL A 43 -1.70 -17.89 -3.28
N ASP A 44 -1.26 -16.84 -2.57
CA ASP A 44 -2.17 -15.97 -1.83
C ASP A 44 -3.12 -15.24 -2.79
N LYS A 45 -2.59 -14.79 -3.94
CA LYS A 45 -3.37 -14.16 -5.00
C LYS A 45 -4.44 -15.09 -5.54
N GLU A 46 -4.06 -16.31 -5.93
CA GLU A 46 -4.99 -17.34 -6.42
C GLU A 46 -6.08 -17.65 -5.39
N ASN A 47 -5.72 -17.82 -4.12
CA ASN A 47 -6.69 -18.08 -3.05
C ASN A 47 -7.70 -16.93 -2.86
N ILE A 48 -7.23 -15.68 -2.92
CA ILE A 48 -8.11 -14.50 -2.83
C ILE A 48 -9.04 -14.45 -4.06
N ILE A 49 -8.51 -14.73 -5.25
CA ILE A 49 -9.31 -14.80 -6.48
C ILE A 49 -10.39 -15.87 -6.35
N ASP A 50 -10.05 -17.07 -5.92
CA ASP A 50 -11.01 -18.16 -5.71
C ASP A 50 -12.09 -17.77 -4.70
N LEU A 51 -11.73 -17.10 -3.59
CA LEU A 51 -12.69 -16.61 -2.61
C LEU A 51 -13.69 -15.61 -3.21
N LEU A 52 -13.22 -14.75 -4.13
CA LEU A 52 -14.03 -13.76 -4.80
C LEU A 52 -14.88 -14.36 -5.93
N MET A 53 -14.36 -15.37 -6.63
CA MET A 53 -14.98 -16.05 -7.78
C MET A 53 -15.96 -17.16 -7.38
N LYS A 54 -16.02 -17.59 -6.12
CA LYS A 54 -17.06 -18.53 -5.63
C LYS A 54 -18.45 -18.07 -6.09
N PRO A 55 -19.20 -18.93 -6.82
CA PRO A 55 -20.39 -18.50 -7.53
C PRO A 55 -21.49 -18.10 -6.56
N SER A 56 -21.85 -16.82 -6.60
CA SER A 56 -23.22 -16.38 -6.43
C SER A 56 -23.85 -16.44 -7.82
N GLU A 57 -24.33 -17.64 -8.19
CA GLU A 57 -24.99 -18.03 -9.44
C GLU A 57 -24.39 -17.49 -10.76
N GLY A 58 -23.85 -18.41 -11.56
CA GLY A 58 -23.03 -18.10 -12.72
C GLY A 58 -23.67 -17.14 -13.72
N LEU A 59 -22.89 -16.17 -14.19
CA LEU A 59 -23.02 -15.56 -15.50
C LEU A 59 -21.81 -14.67 -15.77
N ASP A 60 -21.57 -14.41 -17.06
CA ASP A 60 -20.52 -13.55 -17.62
C ASP A 60 -20.28 -12.28 -16.79
N VAL A 61 -19.00 -11.93 -16.59
CA VAL A 61 -18.60 -10.81 -15.75
C VAL A 61 -18.27 -9.59 -16.64
N PRO A 62 -19.21 -8.65 -16.86
CA PRO A 62 -18.84 -7.34 -17.36
C PRO A 62 -17.92 -6.64 -16.36
N VAL A 63 -17.14 -5.66 -16.83
CA VAL A 63 -16.25 -4.82 -16.03
C VAL A 63 -17.00 -4.31 -14.79
N ILE A 64 -16.65 -4.84 -13.62
CA ILE A 64 -17.23 -4.44 -12.34
C ILE A 64 -16.54 -3.14 -11.89
N PRO A 65 -17.26 -2.03 -11.66
CA PRO A 65 -16.69 -0.85 -11.04
C PRO A 65 -16.04 -1.19 -9.69
N MET A 66 -14.77 -0.83 -9.55
CA MET A 66 -14.04 -0.98 -8.31
C MET A 66 -14.00 0.34 -7.55
N ILE A 67 -14.34 0.28 -6.27
CA ILE A 67 -14.30 1.39 -5.33
C ILE A 67 -13.25 1.05 -4.28
N TRP A 68 -12.13 1.77 -4.24
CA TRP A 68 -11.06 1.51 -3.27
C TRP A 68 -10.93 2.67 -2.29
N ILE A 69 -11.11 2.37 -1.02
CA ILE A 69 -11.12 3.38 0.04
C ILE A 69 -10.23 2.96 1.18
N CYS A 70 -9.23 3.78 1.46
CA CYS A 70 -8.51 3.70 2.73
C CYS A 70 -9.32 4.35 3.85
N VAL A 71 -9.65 3.52 4.82
CA VAL A 71 -10.37 3.88 6.03
C VAL A 71 -9.38 4.47 7.02
N SER A 72 -9.73 5.61 7.61
CA SER A 72 -8.94 6.22 8.68
C SER A 72 -9.13 5.44 9.98
N GLU A 73 -8.19 5.59 10.91
CA GLU A 73 -8.35 5.03 12.27
C GLU A 73 -9.65 5.49 12.93
N GLU A 74 -9.92 6.78 12.86
CA GLU A 74 -11.22 7.34 13.23
C GLU A 74 -12.23 7.01 12.14
N PHE A 75 -13.22 6.18 12.47
CA PHE A 75 -14.33 5.92 11.56
C PHE A 75 -15.20 7.17 11.46
N ASP A 76 -15.43 7.61 10.23
CA ASP A 76 -16.30 8.71 9.88
C ASP A 76 -17.11 8.29 8.64
N LEU A 77 -18.41 8.03 8.85
CA LEU A 77 -19.30 7.57 7.78
C LEU A 77 -19.41 8.63 6.69
N THR A 78 -19.58 9.90 7.05
CA THR A 78 -19.68 11.03 6.13
C THR A 78 -18.47 11.06 5.19
N ARG A 79 -17.26 10.96 5.75
CA ARG A 79 -16.03 10.92 4.96
C ARG A 79 -15.98 9.70 4.05
N LEU A 80 -16.38 8.53 4.56
CA LEU A 80 -16.37 7.29 3.79
C LEU A 80 -17.31 7.37 2.57
N LEU A 81 -18.52 7.91 2.75
CA LEU A 81 -19.49 8.09 1.67
C LEU A 81 -18.98 9.06 0.60
N LYS A 82 -18.38 10.19 1.00
CA LYS A 82 -17.75 11.13 0.07
C LYS A 82 -16.66 10.45 -0.77
N LEU A 83 -15.81 9.63 -0.15
CA LEU A 83 -14.77 8.87 -0.85
C LEU A 83 -15.36 7.83 -1.82
N MET A 84 -16.43 7.13 -1.44
CA MET A 84 -17.15 6.20 -2.34
C MET A 84 -17.69 6.92 -3.56
N ILE A 85 -18.43 8.01 -3.34
CA ILE A 85 -19.05 8.80 -4.39
C ILE A 85 -17.98 9.37 -5.33
N HIS A 86 -16.93 9.99 -4.79
CA HIS A 86 -15.85 10.55 -5.60
C HIS A 86 -15.09 9.48 -6.40
N SER A 87 -14.96 8.27 -5.86
CA SER A 87 -14.36 7.14 -6.58
C SER A 87 -15.20 6.69 -7.79
N ILE A 88 -16.52 6.87 -7.75
CA ILE A 88 -17.45 6.48 -8.83
C ILE A 88 -17.65 7.65 -9.82
N ASN A 89 -17.86 8.86 -9.29
CA ASN A 89 -18.13 10.07 -10.03
C ASN A 89 -17.20 11.19 -9.55
N LYS A 90 -16.04 11.36 -10.21
CA LYS A 90 -15.04 12.37 -9.86
C LYS A 90 -15.56 13.82 -9.95
N GLY A 91 -16.63 14.05 -10.72
CA GLY A 91 -17.25 15.37 -10.89
C GLY A 91 -18.25 15.74 -9.80
N GLU A 92 -18.61 14.81 -8.92
CA GLU A 92 -19.58 15.05 -7.85
C GLU A 92 -18.95 15.91 -6.74
N GLN A 93 -19.64 17.00 -6.36
CA GLN A 93 -19.23 17.89 -5.28
C GLN A 93 -20.07 17.59 -4.04
N CYS A 94 -19.42 17.12 -2.97
CA CYS A 94 -20.10 16.62 -1.78
C CYS A 94 -19.66 17.32 -0.48
N ASP A 95 -18.91 18.42 -0.57
CA ASP A 95 -18.20 18.97 0.59
C ASP A 95 -19.12 19.45 1.73
N ASP A 96 -20.33 19.94 1.40
CA ASP A 96 -21.31 20.44 2.36
C ASP A 96 -22.57 19.56 2.50
N SER A 97 -22.56 18.35 1.93
CA SER A 97 -23.75 17.48 1.94
C SER A 97 -23.98 16.82 3.30
N THR A 98 -25.26 16.72 3.72
CA THR A 98 -25.65 15.94 4.90
C THR A 98 -25.46 14.44 4.66
N VAL A 99 -25.42 13.63 5.73
CA VAL A 99 -25.27 12.17 5.62
C VAL A 99 -26.39 11.56 4.78
N GLU A 100 -27.62 12.02 4.94
CA GLU A 100 -28.80 11.53 4.21
C GLU A 100 -28.69 11.83 2.72
N ALA A 101 -28.20 13.03 2.36
CA ALA A 101 -27.96 13.41 0.97
C ALA A 101 -26.87 12.53 0.34
N LEU A 102 -25.77 12.29 1.06
CA LEU A 102 -24.69 11.39 0.62
C LEU A 102 -25.19 9.95 0.45
N GLN A 103 -25.97 9.44 1.39
CA GLN A 103 -26.57 8.10 1.28
C GLN A 103 -27.50 7.99 0.07
N THR A 104 -28.31 9.02 -0.19
CA THR A 104 -29.22 9.07 -1.35
C THR A 104 -28.43 9.11 -2.66
N CYS A 105 -27.38 9.92 -2.73
CA CYS A 105 -26.47 9.98 -3.88
C CYS A 105 -25.77 8.64 -4.11
N LEU A 106 -25.21 8.02 -3.07
CA LEU A 106 -24.56 6.71 -3.21
C LEU A 106 -25.53 5.64 -3.70
N ARG A 107 -26.78 5.64 -3.17
CA ARG A 107 -27.84 4.75 -3.66
C ARG A 107 -28.15 5.00 -5.13
N SER A 108 -28.31 6.24 -5.58
CA SER A 108 -28.59 6.50 -7.01
C SER A 108 -27.45 6.06 -7.93
N LEU A 109 -26.20 6.10 -7.43
CA LEU A 109 -25.02 5.67 -8.17
C LEU A 109 -24.85 4.14 -8.23
N LEU A 110 -25.21 3.41 -7.17
CA LEU A 110 -24.91 1.97 -7.01
C LEU A 110 -26.13 1.05 -7.00
N ASN A 111 -27.34 1.57 -6.90
CA ASN A 111 -28.53 0.72 -6.84
C ASN A 111 -28.65 -0.16 -8.09
N ASP A 112 -28.94 -1.44 -7.88
CA ASP A 112 -29.00 -2.49 -8.91
C ASP A 112 -27.72 -2.67 -9.75
N LYS A 113 -26.58 -2.12 -9.30
CA LYS A 113 -25.28 -2.30 -9.95
C LYS A 113 -24.41 -3.27 -9.16
N LYS A 114 -23.66 -4.09 -9.90
CA LYS A 114 -22.58 -4.91 -9.39
C LYS A 114 -21.34 -4.04 -9.17
N PHE A 115 -20.71 -4.12 -7.99
CA PHE A 115 -19.45 -3.43 -7.70
C PHE A 115 -18.52 -4.28 -6.83
N LEU A 116 -17.23 -3.93 -6.85
CA LEU A 116 -16.23 -4.43 -5.91
C LEU A 116 -15.83 -3.27 -4.99
N LEU A 117 -16.13 -3.39 -3.70
CA LEU A 117 -15.71 -2.41 -2.70
C LEU A 117 -14.51 -2.94 -1.92
N VAL A 118 -13.41 -2.19 -1.93
CA VAL A 118 -12.21 -2.48 -1.15
C VAL A 118 -12.11 -1.46 -0.02
N LEU A 119 -12.31 -1.92 1.21
CA LEU A 119 -12.15 -1.14 2.44
C LEU A 119 -10.81 -1.47 3.07
N ASP A 120 -10.00 -0.43 3.20
CA ASP A 120 -8.58 -0.61 3.31
C ASP A 120 -7.96 -0.03 4.59
N ASP A 121 -7.07 -0.80 5.23
CA ASP A 121 -6.38 -0.54 6.50
C ASP A 121 -7.38 -0.18 7.60
N VAL A 122 -8.33 -1.08 7.82
CA VAL A 122 -9.43 -0.85 8.77
C VAL A 122 -8.97 -1.10 10.21
N TRP A 123 -9.13 -0.09 11.07
CA TRP A 123 -8.75 -0.16 12.51
C TRP A 123 -9.92 -0.11 13.47
N ASN A 124 -11.04 0.49 13.07
CA ASN A 124 -12.12 0.78 14.00
C ASN A 124 -12.82 -0.50 14.48
N GLU A 125 -12.86 -0.74 15.79
CA GLU A 125 -13.46 -1.94 16.37
C GLU A 125 -14.92 -1.75 16.81
N ASN A 126 -15.54 -0.60 16.49
CA ASN A 126 -16.93 -0.35 16.85
C ASN A 126 -17.86 -1.06 15.85
N GLN A 127 -18.39 -2.21 16.27
CA GLN A 127 -19.29 -3.02 15.46
C GLN A 127 -20.54 -2.27 14.98
N ALA A 128 -21.11 -1.38 15.79
CA ALA A 128 -22.34 -0.66 15.43
C ALA A 128 -22.13 0.23 14.19
N ARG A 129 -20.96 0.88 14.08
CA ARG A 129 -20.58 1.71 12.93
C ARG A 129 -20.47 0.92 11.63
N TRP A 130 -19.98 -0.32 11.73
CA TRP A 130 -19.88 -1.22 10.57
C TRP A 130 -21.22 -1.84 10.17
N ILE A 131 -22.10 -2.09 11.15
CA ILE A 131 -23.48 -2.49 10.88
C ILE A 131 -24.20 -1.38 10.11
N GLU A 132 -24.05 -0.12 10.53
CA GLU A 132 -24.65 1.04 9.83
C GLU A 132 -24.23 1.10 8.35
N LEU A 133 -22.92 0.97 8.06
CA LEU A 133 -22.44 0.91 6.68
C LEU A 133 -23.00 -0.30 5.93
N ARG A 134 -23.01 -1.47 6.57
CA ARG A 134 -23.49 -2.71 5.96
C ARG A 134 -24.98 -2.64 5.62
N ASP A 135 -25.79 -2.06 6.50
CA ASP A 135 -27.23 -1.91 6.31
C ASP A 135 -27.54 -0.91 5.18
N LEU A 136 -26.77 0.18 5.09
CA LEU A 136 -26.80 1.08 3.94
C LEU A 136 -26.50 0.33 2.64
N LEU A 137 -25.41 -0.46 2.60
CA LEU A 137 -25.04 -1.23 1.42
C LEU A 137 -26.09 -2.30 1.06
N ARG A 138 -26.70 -2.95 2.06
CA ARG A 138 -27.77 -3.95 1.90
C ARG A 138 -29.08 -3.38 1.40
N SER A 139 -29.34 -2.09 1.66
CA SER A 139 -30.51 -1.41 1.14
C SER A 139 -30.49 -1.21 -0.39
N MET A 140 -29.37 -1.52 -1.05
CA MET A 140 -29.21 -1.42 -2.51
C MET A 140 -29.42 -2.78 -3.19
N GLY A 141 -30.25 -2.83 -4.24
CA GLY A 141 -30.67 -4.08 -4.88
C GLY A 141 -29.55 -4.87 -5.59
N GLY A 142 -28.37 -4.26 -5.80
CA GLY A 142 -27.19 -4.89 -6.43
C GLY A 142 -26.20 -5.56 -5.48
N LEU A 143 -26.41 -5.52 -4.15
CA LEU A 143 -25.41 -6.02 -3.19
C LEU A 143 -25.19 -7.53 -3.31
N SER A 144 -26.23 -8.31 -3.60
CA SER A 144 -26.14 -9.78 -3.71
C SER A 144 -25.16 -10.24 -4.80
N GLN A 145 -24.92 -9.39 -5.81
CA GLN A 145 -23.98 -9.63 -6.90
C GLN A 145 -22.62 -8.95 -6.66
N SER A 146 -22.54 -8.08 -5.66
CA SER A 146 -21.35 -7.28 -5.34
C SER A 146 -20.47 -7.99 -4.31
N LYS A 147 -19.18 -7.61 -4.26
CA LYS A 147 -18.22 -8.18 -3.32
C LYS A 147 -17.57 -7.05 -2.51
N ILE A 148 -17.25 -7.33 -1.25
CA ILE A 148 -16.57 -6.40 -0.36
C ILE A 148 -15.31 -7.09 0.16
N ILE A 149 -14.16 -6.46 -0.05
CA ILE A 149 -12.87 -6.86 0.52
C ILE A 149 -12.56 -5.89 1.65
N VAL A 150 -12.11 -6.45 2.77
CA VAL A 150 -11.65 -5.68 3.92
C VAL A 150 -10.27 -6.15 4.28
N THR A 151 -9.32 -5.23 4.45
CA THR A 151 -8.05 -5.55 5.09
C THR A 151 -7.87 -4.84 6.40
N THR A 152 -7.17 -5.53 7.27
CA THR A 152 -6.89 -5.06 8.62
C THR A 152 -5.74 -5.87 9.18
N ARG A 153 -5.00 -5.27 10.11
CA ARG A 153 -4.03 -5.96 10.96
C ARG A 153 -4.67 -6.50 12.25
N SER A 154 -5.93 -6.16 12.53
CA SER A 154 -6.66 -6.61 13.72
C SER A 154 -7.56 -7.80 13.39
N LEU A 155 -7.25 -8.96 13.98
CA LEU A 155 -8.13 -10.13 13.91
C LEU A 155 -9.53 -9.83 14.48
N LYS A 156 -9.61 -8.92 15.46
CA LYS A 156 -10.89 -8.46 16.01
C LYS A 156 -11.70 -7.68 14.97
N VAL A 157 -11.10 -6.71 14.28
CA VAL A 157 -11.76 -6.03 13.15
C VAL A 157 -12.18 -7.03 12.07
N ALA A 158 -11.31 -7.99 11.72
CA ALA A 158 -11.64 -9.02 10.73
C ALA A 158 -12.87 -9.84 11.15
N SER A 159 -12.97 -10.21 12.43
CA SER A 159 -14.14 -10.93 12.97
C SER A 159 -15.43 -10.11 12.95
N ILE A 160 -15.35 -8.79 13.21
CA ILE A 160 -16.49 -7.88 13.17
C ILE A 160 -16.99 -7.70 11.73
N MET A 161 -16.05 -7.53 10.79
CA MET A 161 -16.34 -7.17 9.40
C MET A 161 -16.70 -8.36 8.53
N SER A 162 -16.17 -9.53 8.82
CA SER A 162 -16.29 -10.67 7.94
C SER A 162 -17.65 -11.37 8.07
N SER A 163 -18.16 -11.85 6.94
CA SER A 163 -19.30 -12.79 6.90
C SER A 163 -18.85 -14.25 6.70
N ILE A 164 -17.54 -14.46 6.51
CA ILE A 164 -16.87 -15.75 6.30
C ILE A 164 -15.63 -15.86 7.19
N ARG A 165 -14.93 -16.99 7.16
CA ARG A 165 -13.63 -17.08 7.84
C ARG A 165 -12.63 -16.09 7.19
N PRO A 166 -11.97 -15.19 7.95
CA PRO A 166 -10.96 -14.30 7.41
C PRO A 166 -9.82 -15.08 6.73
N TYR A 167 -9.29 -14.53 5.64
CA TYR A 167 -8.07 -15.03 5.02
C TYR A 167 -6.86 -14.39 5.70
N GLU A 168 -6.08 -15.19 6.42
CA GLU A 168 -4.89 -14.72 7.12
C GLU A 168 -3.69 -14.78 6.17
N LEU A 169 -3.19 -13.61 5.76
CA LEU A 169 -1.95 -13.52 5.00
C LEU A 169 -0.77 -13.97 5.87
N LYS A 170 -0.04 -14.97 5.38
CA LYS A 170 1.18 -15.46 6.02
C LYS A 170 2.34 -14.50 5.78
N VAL A 171 3.46 -14.69 6.47
CA VAL A 171 4.73 -14.04 6.10
C VAL A 171 5.26 -14.63 4.78
N LEU A 172 6.10 -13.87 4.06
CA LEU A 172 6.75 -14.38 2.86
C LEU A 172 7.71 -15.53 3.21
N PRO A 173 7.75 -16.59 2.37
CA PRO A 173 8.80 -17.59 2.43
C PRO A 173 10.21 -16.98 2.33
N HIS A 174 11.21 -17.69 2.86
CA HIS A 174 12.58 -17.17 2.92
C HIS A 174 13.16 -16.93 1.52
N GLU A 175 12.94 -17.88 0.61
CA GLU A 175 13.40 -17.85 -0.77
C GLU A 175 12.81 -16.64 -1.51
N ASP A 176 11.52 -16.37 -1.31
CA ASP A 176 10.85 -15.21 -1.89
C ASP A 176 11.37 -13.90 -1.29
N CYS A 177 11.70 -13.88 0.00
CA CYS A 177 12.36 -12.74 0.61
C CYS A 177 13.74 -12.48 0.01
N LEU A 178 14.49 -13.53 -0.33
CA LEU A 178 15.79 -13.38 -1.00
C LEU A 178 15.61 -12.79 -2.40
N ILE A 179 14.67 -13.30 -3.18
CA ILE A 179 14.37 -12.78 -4.52
C ILE A 179 13.95 -11.30 -4.43
N LEU A 180 13.07 -10.97 -3.47
CA LEU A 180 12.65 -9.59 -3.23
C LEU A 180 13.82 -8.70 -2.79
N PHE A 181 14.65 -9.16 -1.85
CA PHE A 181 15.81 -8.42 -1.40
C PHE A 181 16.76 -8.14 -2.56
N THR A 182 17.07 -9.15 -3.37
CA THR A 182 17.98 -9.03 -4.51
C THR A 182 17.49 -7.98 -5.49
N LYS A 183 16.18 -7.99 -5.80
CA LYS A 183 15.54 -6.99 -6.68
C LYS A 183 15.73 -5.55 -6.18
N TRP A 184 15.72 -5.34 -4.87
CA TRP A 184 15.81 -3.99 -4.29
C TRP A 184 17.23 -3.57 -3.88
N ALA A 185 18.15 -4.53 -3.72
CA ALA A 185 19.52 -4.26 -3.28
C ALA A 185 20.54 -4.20 -4.43
N PHE A 186 20.23 -4.76 -5.60
CA PHE A 186 21.13 -4.89 -6.75
C PHE A 186 20.43 -4.44 -8.05
N ASN A 187 21.19 -4.07 -9.08
CA ASN A 187 20.63 -3.99 -10.43
C ASN A 187 20.47 -5.40 -11.01
N ASP A 188 19.66 -5.52 -12.06
CA ASP A 188 19.46 -6.77 -12.79
C ASP A 188 20.81 -7.37 -13.25
N GLY A 189 21.17 -8.52 -12.67
CA GLY A 189 22.38 -9.27 -13.01
C GLY A 189 23.65 -8.92 -12.20
N ASP A 190 23.58 -7.95 -11.28
CA ASP A 190 24.71 -7.60 -10.39
C ASP A 190 24.86 -8.59 -9.21
N ASP A 191 23.80 -9.32 -8.85
CA ASP A 191 23.78 -10.29 -7.75
C ASP A 191 24.84 -11.38 -7.92
N ARG A 192 25.10 -11.82 -9.16
CA ARG A 192 26.11 -12.83 -9.48
C ARG A 192 27.55 -12.30 -9.39
N GLN A 193 27.72 -10.98 -9.44
CA GLN A 193 29.04 -10.35 -9.42
C GLN A 193 29.56 -10.15 -7.99
N TYR A 194 28.68 -10.19 -6.98
CA TYR A 194 29.03 -9.89 -5.60
C TYR A 194 28.58 -10.98 -4.61
N PRO A 195 29.14 -12.22 -4.68
CA PRO A 195 28.70 -13.34 -3.84
C PRO A 195 28.87 -13.09 -2.33
N ASN A 196 29.90 -12.34 -1.92
CA ASN A 196 30.09 -11.98 -0.51
C ASN A 196 29.00 -11.02 0.00
N LEU A 197 28.55 -10.10 -0.86
CA LEU A 197 27.47 -9.17 -0.53
C LEU A 197 26.12 -9.88 -0.45
N MET A 198 25.91 -10.90 -1.30
CA MET A 198 24.74 -11.76 -1.23
C MET A 198 24.71 -12.58 0.08
N ARG A 199 25.85 -13.14 0.50
CA ARG A 199 25.96 -13.86 1.78
C ARG A 199 25.56 -13.00 2.98
N ILE A 200 25.99 -11.74 3.04
CA ILE A 200 25.57 -10.81 4.10
C ILE A 200 24.08 -10.44 3.93
N GLY A 201 23.63 -10.28 2.68
CA GLY A 201 22.22 -10.07 2.35
C GLY A 201 21.30 -11.15 2.90
N GLU A 202 21.68 -12.42 2.78
CA GLU A 202 20.94 -13.56 3.35
C GLU A 202 20.80 -13.46 4.88
N GLU A 203 21.86 -13.06 5.57
CA GLU A 203 21.85 -12.83 7.02
C GLU A 203 20.92 -11.68 7.41
N ILE A 204 20.87 -10.62 6.61
CA ILE A 204 19.95 -9.50 6.78
C ILE A 204 18.50 -9.96 6.54
N VAL A 205 18.24 -10.74 5.48
CA VAL A 205 16.91 -11.27 5.16
C VAL A 205 16.36 -12.15 6.27
N LYS A 206 17.21 -12.95 6.93
CA LYS A 206 16.80 -13.73 8.12
C LYS A 206 16.27 -12.83 9.25
N LYS A 207 16.82 -11.62 9.41
CA LYS A 207 16.34 -10.64 10.40
C LYS A 207 15.02 -9.98 10.02
N CYS A 208 14.62 -10.03 8.74
CA CYS A 208 13.36 -9.46 8.26
C CYS A 208 12.11 -10.27 8.66
N LYS A 209 12.28 -11.50 9.13
CA LYS A 209 11.19 -12.40 9.58
C LYS A 209 10.05 -12.57 8.55
N GLY A 210 10.38 -12.52 7.26
CA GLY A 210 9.41 -12.69 6.18
C GLY A 210 8.46 -11.50 5.96
N VAL A 211 8.73 -10.32 6.55
CA VAL A 211 7.91 -9.13 6.33
C VAL A 211 8.36 -8.41 5.04
N PRO A 212 7.54 -8.39 3.96
CA PRO A 212 7.96 -7.89 2.64
C PRO A 212 8.45 -6.45 2.67
N LEU A 213 7.78 -5.59 3.44
CA LEU A 213 8.13 -4.20 3.61
C LEU A 213 9.52 -4.04 4.22
N VAL A 214 9.83 -4.84 5.24
CA VAL A 214 11.14 -4.80 5.92
C VAL A 214 12.24 -5.22 4.96
N VAL A 215 12.01 -6.29 4.19
CA VAL A 215 12.91 -6.76 3.14
C VAL A 215 13.17 -5.66 2.11
N ARG A 216 12.11 -5.03 1.61
CA ARG A 216 12.20 -3.95 0.62
C ARG A 216 12.98 -2.75 1.17
N THR A 217 12.64 -2.28 2.37
CA THR A 217 13.31 -1.12 2.99
C THR A 217 14.81 -1.35 3.16
N LEU A 218 15.21 -2.54 3.62
CA LEU A 218 16.63 -2.88 3.76
C LEU A 218 17.32 -3.09 2.41
N GLY A 219 16.63 -3.69 1.44
CA GLY A 219 17.11 -3.78 0.07
C GLY A 219 17.40 -2.38 -0.50
N SER A 220 16.41 -1.48 -0.45
CA SER A 220 16.57 -0.11 -0.95
C SER A 220 17.63 0.70 -0.19
N LEU A 221 17.80 0.45 1.11
CA LEU A 221 18.86 1.08 1.91
C LEU A 221 20.26 0.65 1.43
N LEU A 222 20.38 -0.59 0.97
CA LEU A 222 21.62 -1.21 0.50
C LEU A 222 21.79 -1.12 -1.02
N PHE A 223 20.83 -0.53 -1.73
CA PHE A 223 20.86 -0.38 -3.17
C PHE A 223 22.16 0.31 -3.62
N MET A 224 22.89 -0.33 -4.52
CA MET A 224 24.17 0.14 -5.10
C MET A 224 25.30 0.39 -4.08
N LYS A 225 25.14 0.02 -2.81
CA LYS A 225 26.26 0.01 -1.86
C LYS A 225 27.11 -1.22 -2.17
N THR A 226 28.30 -1.05 -2.74
CA THR A 226 29.19 -2.15 -3.11
C THR A 226 30.23 -2.49 -2.04
N ASP A 227 30.37 -1.64 -1.02
CA ASP A 227 31.25 -1.86 0.10
C ASP A 227 30.66 -2.90 1.08
N GLU A 228 31.49 -3.84 1.53
CA GLU A 228 31.09 -4.86 2.50
C GLU A 228 30.79 -4.25 3.87
N SER A 229 31.53 -3.21 4.27
CA SER A 229 31.38 -2.52 5.56
C SER A 229 30.01 -1.87 5.71
N ASP A 230 29.45 -1.33 4.62
CA ASP A 230 28.09 -0.80 4.58
C ASP A 230 27.06 -1.88 4.97
N ARG A 231 27.17 -3.07 4.37
CA ARG A 231 26.26 -4.18 4.66
C ARG A 231 26.47 -4.75 6.06
N ILE A 232 27.73 -4.87 6.51
CA ILE A 232 28.07 -5.31 7.87
C ILE A 232 27.49 -4.34 8.90
N SER A 233 27.58 -3.02 8.67
CA SER A 233 27.04 -2.01 9.59
C SER A 233 25.52 -2.09 9.76
N VAL A 234 24.80 -2.47 8.70
CA VAL A 234 23.36 -2.75 8.73
C VAL A 234 23.09 -4.07 9.42
N ARG A 235 23.83 -5.15 9.07
CA ARG A 235 23.66 -6.47 9.68
C ARG A 235 23.92 -6.45 11.19
N ASP A 236 25.01 -5.85 11.63
CA ASP A 236 25.47 -5.92 13.03
C ASP A 236 24.98 -4.73 13.88
N ASN A 237 24.03 -3.96 13.34
CA ASN A 237 23.51 -2.78 14.01
C ASN A 237 22.86 -3.11 15.37
N GLU A 238 23.13 -2.30 16.39
CA GLU A 238 22.57 -2.44 17.74
C GLU A 238 21.03 -2.38 17.76
N ILE A 239 20.41 -1.80 16.74
CA ILE A 239 18.95 -1.72 16.61
C ILE A 239 18.27 -3.09 16.59
N TRP A 240 19.00 -4.14 16.18
CA TRP A 240 18.51 -5.53 16.19
C TRP A 240 18.41 -6.12 17.59
N LYS A 241 19.11 -5.54 18.58
CA LYS A 241 19.07 -5.97 19.99
C LYS A 241 17.99 -5.26 20.80
N LEU A 242 17.37 -4.23 20.24
CA LEU A 242 16.28 -3.54 20.89
C LEU A 242 15.01 -4.40 20.77
N GLU A 243 14.75 -5.23 21.77
CA GLU A 243 13.50 -5.98 21.89
C GLU A 243 12.32 -4.99 21.94
N HIS A 244 11.60 -4.83 20.82
CA HIS A 244 10.34 -4.12 20.79
C HIS A 244 9.22 -5.15 20.74
N ALA A 245 8.65 -5.46 21.91
CA ALA A 245 7.62 -6.47 22.11
C ALA A 245 6.34 -6.24 21.27
N GLU A 246 6.13 -5.02 20.75
CA GLU A 246 4.89 -4.64 20.06
C GLU A 246 5.04 -4.26 18.58
N ASN A 247 6.26 -4.07 18.06
CA ASN A 247 6.45 -3.57 16.69
C ASN A 247 7.78 -3.98 16.05
N GLU A 248 7.80 -5.15 15.40
CA GLU A 248 8.99 -5.70 14.73
C GLU A 248 9.54 -4.84 13.58
N ILE A 249 8.74 -3.91 13.05
CA ILE A 249 9.08 -3.08 11.88
C ILE A 249 9.79 -1.76 12.29
N LEU A 250 9.50 -1.22 13.48
CA LEU A 250 10.03 0.08 13.92
C LEU A 250 11.56 0.13 13.97
N PRO A 251 12.27 -0.91 14.46
CA PRO A 251 13.73 -0.96 14.40
C PRO A 251 14.26 -0.71 12.98
N VAL A 252 13.65 -1.34 11.97
CA VAL A 252 14.11 -1.20 10.58
C VAL A 252 13.79 0.16 9.99
N LEU A 253 12.62 0.72 10.27
CA LEU A 253 12.28 2.07 9.83
C LEU A 253 13.21 3.12 10.45
N LYS A 254 13.54 2.96 11.73
CA LYS A 254 14.50 3.83 12.41
C LYS A 254 15.91 3.65 11.84
N LEU A 255 16.32 2.42 11.50
CA LEU A 255 17.59 2.18 10.81
C LEU A 255 17.64 2.91 9.46
N SER A 256 16.60 2.76 8.65
CA SER A 256 16.47 3.44 7.35
C SER A 256 16.51 4.96 7.50
N TYR A 257 15.79 5.50 8.48
CA TYR A 257 15.80 6.93 8.79
C TYR A 257 17.18 7.43 9.21
N ASN A 258 17.88 6.70 10.08
CA ASN A 258 19.22 7.08 10.55
C ASN A 258 20.27 7.13 9.44
N HIS A 259 20.05 6.40 8.33
CA HIS A 259 20.92 6.40 7.15
C HIS A 259 20.50 7.42 6.08
N LEU A 260 19.47 8.22 6.32
CA LEU A 260 19.14 9.36 5.46
C LEU A 260 20.15 10.50 5.69
N PRO A 261 20.55 11.21 4.62
CA PRO A 261 21.22 12.51 4.75
C PRO A 261 20.42 13.46 5.65
N SER A 262 21.10 14.31 6.41
CA SER A 262 20.47 15.20 7.41
C SER A 262 19.42 16.15 6.82
N HIS A 263 19.56 16.58 5.56
CA HIS A 263 18.54 17.37 4.88
C HIS A 263 17.27 16.57 4.57
N LEU A 264 17.40 15.30 4.17
CA LEU A 264 16.26 14.41 3.93
C LEU A 264 15.59 13.99 5.23
N GLN A 265 16.36 13.76 6.31
CA GLN A 265 15.81 13.50 7.64
C GLN A 265 14.86 14.62 8.08
N ARG A 266 15.30 15.88 7.95
CA ARG A 266 14.48 17.06 8.28
C ARG A 266 13.21 17.14 7.43
N CYS A 267 13.35 16.98 6.11
CA CYS A 267 12.21 17.01 5.18
C CYS A 267 11.19 15.89 5.48
N PHE A 268 11.68 14.68 5.75
CA PHE A 268 10.86 13.53 6.08
C PHE A 268 10.18 13.68 7.45
N ALA A 269 10.89 14.15 8.47
CA ALA A 269 10.33 14.34 9.81
C ALA A 269 9.14 15.30 9.79
N VAL A 270 9.22 16.37 8.99
CA VAL A 270 8.11 17.32 8.81
C VAL A 270 6.88 16.68 8.17
N MET A 271 7.05 15.62 7.38
CA MET A 271 5.89 14.90 6.83
C MET A 271 5.04 14.22 7.92
N SER A 272 5.55 14.04 9.14
CA SER A 272 4.76 13.53 10.27
C SER A 272 3.67 14.50 10.73
N LEU A 273 3.74 15.78 10.34
CA LEU A 273 2.72 16.79 10.63
C LEU A 273 1.47 16.63 9.75
N TYR A 274 1.60 15.88 8.65
CA TYR A 274 0.47 15.60 7.78
C TYR A 274 -0.48 14.60 8.43
N LYS A 275 -1.78 14.79 8.18
CA LYS A 275 -2.80 13.88 8.67
C LYS A 275 -2.59 12.50 8.06
N LYS A 276 -2.55 11.49 8.94
CA LYS A 276 -2.58 10.07 8.59
C LYS A 276 -3.59 9.81 7.45
N ASP A 277 -3.18 8.98 6.50
CA ASP A 277 -4.00 8.51 5.38
C ASP A 277 -4.54 9.58 4.43
N SER A 278 -3.91 10.75 4.37
CA SER A 278 -4.28 11.82 3.43
C SER A 278 -3.38 11.83 2.19
N ILE A 279 -3.93 12.28 1.05
CA ILE A 279 -3.17 12.44 -0.21
C ILE A 279 -2.68 13.88 -0.28
N TYR A 280 -1.39 14.05 -0.56
CA TYR A 280 -0.75 15.35 -0.70
C TYR A 280 -0.10 15.48 -2.07
N TYR A 281 -0.35 16.63 -2.71
CA TYR A 281 0.31 16.97 -3.97
C TYR A 281 1.79 17.27 -3.72
N SER A 282 2.66 16.69 -4.55
CA SER A 282 4.10 16.88 -4.47
C SER A 282 4.48 18.36 -4.42
N ASP A 283 3.84 19.20 -5.24
CA ASP A 283 4.12 20.65 -5.29
C ASP A 283 3.82 21.33 -3.95
N LYS A 284 2.77 20.89 -3.23
CA LYS A 284 2.41 21.44 -1.91
C LYS A 284 3.39 21.01 -0.83
N VAL A 285 3.90 19.79 -0.90
CA VAL A 285 4.95 19.32 0.00
C VAL A 285 6.25 20.09 -0.24
N ILE A 286 6.64 20.25 -1.51
CA ILE A 286 7.84 21.00 -1.89
C ILE A 286 7.73 22.47 -1.47
N GLN A 287 6.59 23.10 -1.74
CA GLN A 287 6.30 24.47 -1.30
C GLN A 287 6.44 24.60 0.22
N PHE A 288 5.91 23.65 0.99
CA PHE A 288 6.05 23.65 2.44
C PHE A 288 7.52 23.56 2.88
N TRP A 289 8.31 22.68 2.25
CA TRP A 289 9.74 22.57 2.51
C TRP A 289 10.51 23.84 2.18
N MET A 290 10.13 24.53 1.10
CA MET A 290 10.69 25.83 0.72
C MET A 290 10.41 26.90 1.77
N GLU A 291 9.14 27.06 2.15
CA GLU A 291 8.69 28.09 3.10
C GLU A 291 9.31 27.92 4.50
N ASN A 292 9.68 26.69 4.87
CA ASN A 292 10.31 26.37 6.15
C ASN A 292 11.85 26.26 6.08
N GLY A 293 12.46 26.64 4.94
CA GLY A 293 13.92 26.65 4.79
C GLY A 293 14.57 25.26 4.91
N LEU A 294 13.84 24.20 4.55
CA LEU A 294 14.33 22.82 4.64
C LEU A 294 15.15 22.39 3.42
N LEU A 295 15.01 23.11 2.31
CA LEU A 295 15.78 22.87 1.09
C LEU A 295 17.13 23.59 1.18
N GLU A 296 18.20 22.88 0.84
CA GLU A 296 19.54 23.47 0.83
C GLU A 296 19.74 24.25 -0.48
N HIS A 297 20.37 25.43 -0.38
CA HIS A 297 20.63 26.27 -1.54
C HIS A 297 21.60 25.56 -2.48
N SER A 298 21.20 25.34 -3.73
CA SER A 298 22.14 24.82 -4.73
C SER A 298 23.15 25.91 -5.10
N LYS A 299 24.41 25.51 -5.29
CA LYS A 299 25.52 26.40 -5.72
C LYS A 299 25.42 26.81 -7.20
N GLN A 300 24.46 26.24 -7.93
CA GLN A 300 24.17 26.50 -9.34
C GLN A 300 22.77 27.10 -9.41
N LYS A 301 22.43 27.92 -10.41
CA LYS A 301 21.14 28.61 -10.57
C LYS A 301 19.92 27.66 -10.76
N GLN A 302 19.71 26.67 -9.91
CA GLN A 302 18.58 25.76 -9.98
C GLN A 302 17.37 26.35 -9.25
N GLU A 303 16.19 26.05 -9.77
CA GLU A 303 14.95 26.43 -9.12
C GLU A 303 14.71 25.57 -7.87
N TRP A 304 14.13 26.18 -6.83
CA TRP A 304 13.82 25.48 -5.58
C TRP A 304 12.90 24.28 -5.76
N VAL A 305 12.00 24.36 -6.75
CA VAL A 305 11.09 23.28 -7.11
C VAL A 305 11.87 22.05 -7.57
N ASP A 306 12.94 22.23 -8.35
CA ASP A 306 13.80 21.13 -8.81
C ASP A 306 14.56 20.49 -7.65
N VAL A 307 15.03 21.30 -6.69
CA VAL A 307 15.71 20.80 -5.48
C VAL A 307 14.75 19.94 -4.66
N GLY A 308 13.54 20.45 -4.41
CA GLY A 308 12.50 19.72 -3.68
C GLY A 308 12.06 18.45 -4.40
N GLY A 309 11.92 18.49 -5.72
CA GLY A 309 11.61 17.33 -6.55
C GLY A 309 12.66 16.23 -6.43
N ARG A 310 13.96 16.58 -6.41
CA ARG A 310 15.04 15.60 -6.17
C ARG A 310 14.99 15.01 -4.78
N TYR A 311 14.76 15.82 -3.75
CA TYR A 311 14.63 15.31 -2.37
C TYR A 311 13.47 14.33 -2.24
N LEU A 312 12.33 14.65 -2.85
CA LEU A 312 11.17 13.77 -2.86
C LEU A 312 11.46 12.46 -3.61
N ASN A 313 12.12 12.53 -4.77
CA ASN A 313 12.52 11.36 -5.54
C ASN A 313 13.52 10.47 -4.78
N GLU A 314 14.44 11.05 -4.01
CA GLU A 314 15.37 10.27 -3.18
C GLU A 314 14.67 9.62 -1.98
N LEU A 315 13.69 10.30 -1.37
CA LEU A 315 12.84 9.68 -0.34
C LEU A 315 12.01 8.52 -0.93
N LEU A 316 11.53 8.66 -2.17
CA LEU A 316 10.80 7.62 -2.91
C LEU A 316 11.71 6.42 -3.22
N SER A 317 12.93 6.65 -3.69
CA SER A 317 13.88 5.57 -4.02
C SER A 317 14.30 4.76 -2.79
N ARG A 318 14.29 5.39 -1.62
CA ARG A 318 14.59 4.75 -0.33
C ARG A 318 13.37 4.07 0.34
N CYS A 319 12.24 4.00 -0.36
CA CYS A 319 11.01 3.34 0.10
C CYS A 319 10.44 3.86 1.45
N VAL A 320 10.78 5.11 1.84
CA VAL A 320 10.25 5.77 3.04
C VAL A 320 9.04 6.64 2.75
N THR A 321 8.88 7.07 1.49
CA THR A 321 7.67 7.70 0.95
C THR A 321 7.18 6.91 -0.27
N LYS A 322 5.95 7.18 -0.73
CA LYS A 322 5.40 6.55 -1.94
C LYS A 322 4.53 7.52 -2.73
N ARG A 323 4.44 7.28 -4.05
CA ARG A 323 3.52 7.96 -4.95
C ARG A 323 2.17 7.21 -4.96
N VAL A 324 1.06 7.95 -5.02
CA VAL A 324 -0.32 7.41 -5.01
C VAL A 324 -1.01 7.76 -6.32
#